data_AF-A0A8B9ERT3-F1
#
_entry.id   AF-A0A8B9ERT3-F1
#
_cell.length_a   1.000
_cell.length_b   1.000
_cell.length_c   1.000
_cell.angle_alpha   90.00
_cell.angle_beta   90.00
_cell.angle_gamma   90.00
#
_symmetry.space_group_name_H-M   'P 1'
#
loop_
_entity.id
_entity.type
_entity.pdbx_description
1 polymer ?
#
loop_
_entity_poly.entity_id
_entity_poly.type
_entity_poly.pdbx_seq_one_letter_code
_entity_poly.pdbx_strand_id
1 'polypeptide(L)'
;MPSRRSRAPPSLRARQRPATSPLNRDLDWDGIGAFCEQLNKELEGPPLATRLLAHKIQSPQEWEAIQALTVLESCMKSCGKRFHDEVGKFRFLNELIKVVSPKYLGSRTPEKVKSKILELMYSWTLGLPHEVKILEAYQMLKKQGIVKCDPKLPDDAPFPPPPPRPKNIIFDDEEKSKILARLLKSSHPEDLRAANKLIKEMVQEDQKRMEKISKRVNAIEEVNNNVKLLTEMVTNYSKGETTESNEDLMKELYQRCERMRPMLFRLASDTEDNDEALGLNDPAPHPAQAGDSSGWNSFQSSDSSELNIAPAVAAPPVKADAGTSSPKPSACTSGLDDLDLLGKTLLQQSLPPESQQVRWEKQPPPRLTLRDLQNRSSSGTAAPNPSALPVLQSASPNPPLPLTSEVPEISLANITVPLESIKPSSILPVTVYDQHGFRVLFHFAKDALPERPDVLVVVISMLSTAPQPIRNIVFQSAVPKVMKVKLQPPSGTELPAFNPIVHPSAITQVLLLANPQKEKVRLRYKLTFTMGEQTYNEMGDVDQFPPPESWGNL
;
A
#
# COMPACT_ATOMS: atom_id res chain seq x y z
N MET A 1 -31.00 -28.55 -7.28
CA MET A 1 -30.60 -27.15 -7.59
C MET A 1 -29.30 -26.85 -6.83
N PRO A 2 -28.11 -26.85 -7.45
CA PRO A 2 -26.88 -26.59 -6.71
C PRO A 2 -26.77 -25.09 -6.42
N SER A 3 -26.65 -24.78 -5.14
CA SER A 3 -26.51 -23.45 -4.56
C SER A 3 -25.25 -22.74 -5.08
N ARG A 4 -25.44 -21.54 -5.67
CA ARG A 4 -24.35 -20.62 -6.05
C ARG A 4 -23.64 -20.14 -4.79
N ARG A 5 -22.55 -20.81 -4.39
CA ARG A 5 -21.64 -20.28 -3.37
C ARG A 5 -20.77 -19.18 -3.95
N SER A 6 -20.84 -18.01 -3.32
CA SER A 6 -20.06 -16.81 -3.59
C SER A 6 -18.56 -17.12 -3.69
N ARG A 7 -18.00 -16.91 -4.88
CA ARG A 7 -16.58 -17.08 -5.21
C ARG A 7 -15.84 -15.82 -4.74
N ALA A 8 -14.74 -15.97 -4.00
CA ALA A 8 -13.88 -14.84 -3.65
C ALA A 8 -13.53 -14.04 -4.92
N PRO A 9 -13.58 -12.70 -4.90
CA PRO A 9 -13.40 -11.89 -6.10
C PRO A 9 -12.00 -12.17 -6.70
N PRO A 10 -11.90 -12.51 -7.99
CA PRO A 10 -10.60 -12.79 -8.61
C PRO A 10 -9.65 -11.59 -8.49
N SER A 11 -8.36 -11.90 -8.26
CA SER A 11 -7.29 -10.91 -8.11
C SER A 11 -7.12 -10.04 -9.36
N LEU A 12 -6.53 -8.85 -9.20
CA LEU A 12 -6.27 -7.90 -10.29
C LEU A 12 -5.55 -8.55 -11.49
N ARG A 13 -4.57 -9.41 -11.23
CA ARG A 13 -3.87 -10.20 -12.28
C ARG A 13 -4.78 -11.21 -12.98
N ALA A 14 -5.71 -11.82 -12.25
CA ALA A 14 -6.66 -12.79 -12.79
C ALA A 14 -7.74 -12.12 -13.65
N ARG A 15 -8.13 -10.88 -13.35
CA ARG A 15 -9.08 -10.09 -14.16
C ARG A 15 -8.46 -9.37 -15.35
N GLN A 16 -7.16 -9.06 -15.29
CA GLN A 16 -6.43 -8.49 -16.41
C GLN A 16 -6.32 -9.45 -17.62
N ARG A 17 -6.07 -10.74 -17.38
CA ARG A 17 -5.88 -11.74 -18.44
C ARG A 17 -7.08 -11.84 -19.40
N PRO A 18 -8.34 -11.94 -18.91
CA PRO A 18 -9.52 -11.86 -19.77
C PRO A 18 -9.62 -10.54 -20.53
N ALA A 19 -9.44 -9.40 -19.85
CA ALA A 19 -9.61 -8.07 -20.43
C ALA A 19 -8.55 -7.68 -21.49
N THR A 20 -7.43 -8.40 -21.55
CA THR A 20 -6.33 -8.14 -22.50
C THR A 20 -5.90 -9.38 -23.29
N SER A 21 -6.78 -10.39 -23.39
CA SER A 21 -6.45 -11.62 -24.10
C SER A 21 -6.39 -11.37 -25.61
N PRO A 22 -5.31 -11.78 -26.31
CA PRO A 22 -5.23 -11.66 -27.76
C PRO A 22 -6.23 -12.55 -28.51
N LEU A 23 -6.86 -13.51 -27.81
CA LEU A 23 -7.89 -14.41 -28.35
C LEU A 23 -9.30 -13.78 -28.35
N ASN A 24 -9.47 -12.59 -27.77
CA ASN A 24 -10.76 -11.91 -27.75
C ASN A 24 -11.12 -11.44 -29.16
N ARG A 25 -12.33 -11.77 -29.63
CA ARG A 25 -12.85 -11.25 -30.92
C ARG A 25 -13.28 -9.79 -30.81
N ASP A 26 -13.77 -9.38 -29.64
CA ASP A 26 -14.28 -8.05 -29.33
C ASP A 26 -13.82 -7.58 -27.94
N LEU A 27 -14.01 -6.31 -27.61
CA LEU A 27 -13.66 -5.74 -26.30
C LEU A 27 -14.55 -6.31 -25.19
N ASP A 28 -13.95 -6.94 -24.18
CA ASP A 28 -14.62 -7.44 -22.98
C ASP A 28 -14.91 -6.29 -22.00
N TRP A 29 -15.95 -5.52 -22.26
CA TRP A 29 -16.35 -4.38 -21.42
C TRP A 29 -16.68 -4.78 -19.98
N ASP A 30 -17.23 -5.98 -19.77
CA ASP A 30 -17.51 -6.52 -18.43
C ASP A 30 -16.20 -6.82 -17.69
N GLY A 31 -15.22 -7.41 -18.38
CA GLY A 31 -13.87 -7.63 -17.85
C GLY A 31 -13.13 -6.34 -17.54
N ILE A 32 -13.28 -5.31 -18.40
CA ILE A 32 -12.70 -3.98 -18.22
C ILE A 32 -13.32 -3.30 -16.99
N GLY A 33 -14.65 -3.27 -16.87
CA GLY A 33 -15.36 -2.69 -15.73
C GLY A 33 -14.97 -3.38 -14.42
N ALA A 34 -14.93 -4.72 -14.42
CA ALA A 34 -14.52 -5.50 -13.26
C ALA A 34 -13.05 -5.28 -12.85
N PHE A 35 -12.16 -5.00 -13.81
CA PHE A 35 -10.78 -4.62 -13.54
C PHE A 35 -10.70 -3.24 -12.87
N CYS A 36 -11.42 -2.24 -13.39
CA CYS A 36 -11.50 -0.90 -12.81
C CYS A 36 -12.06 -0.91 -11.37
N GLU A 37 -13.12 -1.66 -11.13
CA GLU A 37 -13.69 -1.80 -9.77
C GLU A 37 -12.70 -2.45 -8.80
N GLN A 38 -12.04 -3.52 -9.23
CA GLN A 38 -11.08 -4.24 -8.38
C GLN A 38 -9.86 -3.37 -8.06
N LEU A 39 -9.43 -2.53 -9.01
CA LEU A 39 -8.36 -1.55 -8.83
C LEU A 39 -8.64 -0.59 -7.68
N ASN A 40 -9.88 -0.11 -7.57
CA ASN A 40 -10.27 0.83 -6.52
C ASN A 40 -10.43 0.15 -5.14
N LYS A 41 -10.70 -1.16 -5.11
CA LYS A 41 -10.91 -1.94 -3.87
C LYS A 41 -9.60 -2.36 -3.18
N GLU A 42 -8.48 -2.43 -3.90
CA GLU A 42 -7.20 -2.92 -3.38
C GLU A 42 -6.24 -1.76 -3.05
N LEU A 43 -5.64 -1.75 -1.85
CA LEU A 43 -4.73 -0.68 -1.43
C LEU A 43 -3.47 -0.60 -2.33
N GLU A 44 -2.94 -1.74 -2.78
CA GLU A 44 -1.84 -1.81 -3.77
C GLU A 44 -2.32 -1.94 -5.23
N GLY A 45 -3.62 -1.78 -5.48
CA GLY A 45 -4.20 -1.91 -6.81
C GLY A 45 -3.60 -0.98 -7.86
N PRO A 46 -3.52 0.35 -7.64
CA PRO A 46 -3.05 1.30 -8.65
C PRO A 46 -1.58 1.10 -9.10
N PRO A 47 -0.59 0.90 -8.19
CA PRO A 47 0.80 0.64 -8.61
C PRO A 47 0.98 -0.71 -9.32
N LEU A 48 0.19 -1.72 -8.96
CA LEU A 48 0.21 -3.02 -9.63
C LEU A 48 -0.44 -2.95 -11.01
N ALA A 49 -1.61 -2.29 -11.11
CA ALA A 49 -2.34 -2.13 -12.35
C ALA A 49 -1.52 -1.40 -13.42
N THR A 50 -0.89 -0.28 -13.07
CA THR A 50 -0.02 0.47 -13.99
C THR A 50 1.15 -0.38 -14.51
N ARG A 51 1.77 -1.19 -13.65
CA ARG A 51 2.85 -2.12 -14.06
C ARG A 51 2.36 -3.20 -15.03
N LEU A 52 1.19 -3.76 -14.74
CA LEU A 52 0.56 -4.80 -15.56
C LEU A 52 0.13 -4.26 -16.93
N LEU A 53 -0.47 -3.06 -16.96
CA LEU A 53 -0.87 -2.36 -18.18
C LEU A 53 0.35 -1.97 -19.02
N ALA A 54 1.40 -1.43 -18.39
CA ALA A 54 2.63 -1.06 -19.10
C ALA A 54 3.26 -2.24 -19.85
N HIS A 55 3.27 -3.44 -19.25
CA HIS A 55 3.76 -4.65 -19.90
C HIS A 55 2.89 -5.06 -21.10
N LYS A 56 1.55 -4.94 -20.99
CA LYS A 56 0.63 -5.30 -22.08
C LYS A 56 0.62 -4.30 -23.22
N ILE A 57 0.77 -3.00 -22.92
CA ILE A 57 0.88 -1.94 -23.93
C ILE A 57 2.15 -2.10 -24.77
N GLN A 58 3.22 -2.66 -24.18
CA GLN A 58 4.46 -3.00 -24.89
C GLN A 58 4.40 -4.32 -25.67
N SER A 59 3.23 -4.99 -25.70
CA SER A 59 3.09 -6.25 -26.43
C SER A 59 3.38 -6.06 -27.93
N PRO A 60 4.12 -6.98 -28.56
CA PRO A 60 4.29 -6.97 -30.01
C PRO A 60 2.98 -7.27 -30.76
N GLN A 61 1.96 -7.79 -30.08
CA GLN A 61 0.66 -8.07 -30.66
C GLN A 61 -0.20 -6.80 -30.63
N GLU A 62 -0.50 -6.24 -31.81
CA GLU A 62 -1.26 -4.99 -31.95
C GLU A 62 -2.58 -5.03 -31.17
N TRP A 63 -3.34 -6.13 -31.30
CA TRP A 63 -4.65 -6.26 -30.68
C TRP A 63 -4.59 -6.31 -29.14
N GLU A 64 -3.56 -6.96 -28.58
CA GLU A 64 -3.35 -7.00 -27.13
C GLU A 64 -2.97 -5.61 -26.58
N ALA A 65 -2.10 -4.89 -27.30
CA ALA A 65 -1.71 -3.53 -26.93
C ALA A 65 -2.89 -2.55 -27.01
N ILE A 66 -3.73 -2.64 -28.05
CA ILE A 66 -4.93 -1.82 -28.20
C ILE A 66 -5.94 -2.10 -27.07
N GLN A 67 -6.22 -3.36 -26.75
CA GLN A 67 -7.09 -3.70 -25.62
C GLN A 67 -6.56 -3.16 -24.30
N ALA A 68 -5.25 -3.26 -24.05
CA ALA A 68 -4.63 -2.71 -22.86
C ALA A 68 -4.73 -1.17 -22.79
N LEU A 69 -4.63 -0.47 -23.92
CA LEU A 69 -4.85 0.97 -24.00
C LEU A 69 -6.31 1.34 -23.75
N THR A 70 -7.27 0.53 -24.21
CA THR A 70 -8.70 0.74 -23.90
C THR A 70 -8.97 0.52 -22.40
N VAL A 71 -8.38 -0.51 -21.78
CA VAL A 71 -8.47 -0.71 -20.33
C VAL A 71 -7.90 0.50 -19.59
N LEU A 72 -6.73 1.00 -20.01
CA LEU A 72 -6.11 2.18 -19.42
C LEU A 72 -7.01 3.42 -19.55
N GLU A 73 -7.62 3.64 -20.72
CA GLU A 73 -8.57 4.73 -20.93
C GLU A 73 -9.77 4.64 -19.99
N SER A 74 -10.39 3.46 -19.89
CA SER A 74 -11.50 3.20 -18.98
C SER A 74 -11.11 3.38 -17.52
N CYS A 75 -9.92 2.90 -17.09
CA CYS A 75 -9.41 3.13 -15.75
C CYS A 75 -9.17 4.63 -15.48
N MET A 76 -8.66 5.39 -16.44
CA MET A 76 -8.46 6.84 -16.26
C MET A 76 -9.79 7.59 -16.11
N LYS A 77 -10.87 7.13 -16.76
CA LYS A 77 -12.22 7.72 -16.64
C LYS A 77 -12.96 7.29 -15.36
N SER A 78 -12.77 6.06 -14.89
CA SER A 78 -13.56 5.46 -13.79
C SER A 78 -12.83 5.36 -12.45
N CYS A 79 -11.49 5.38 -12.44
CA CYS A 79 -10.69 5.31 -11.23
C CYS A 79 -10.32 6.72 -10.73
N GLY A 80 -10.27 6.88 -9.41
CA GLY A 80 -10.01 8.18 -8.78
C GLY A 80 -8.53 8.58 -8.74
N LYS A 81 -8.25 9.67 -8.01
CA LYS A 81 -6.93 10.33 -7.91
C LYS A 81 -5.75 9.37 -7.67
N ARG A 82 -5.92 8.31 -6.87
CA ARG A 82 -4.85 7.34 -6.58
C ARG A 82 -4.29 6.66 -7.84
N PHE A 83 -5.14 6.41 -8.84
CA PHE A 83 -4.70 5.85 -10.12
C PHE A 83 -4.08 6.91 -11.02
N HIS A 84 -4.68 8.11 -11.05
CA HIS A 84 -4.12 9.27 -11.77
C HIS A 84 -2.70 9.61 -11.29
N ASP A 85 -2.48 9.63 -9.98
CA ASP A 85 -1.17 9.90 -9.34
C ASP A 85 -0.11 8.85 -9.76
N GLU A 86 -0.50 7.57 -9.95
CA GLU A 86 0.43 6.54 -10.43
C GLU A 86 0.72 6.66 -11.93
N VAL A 87 -0.29 6.94 -12.74
CA VAL A 87 -0.14 7.18 -14.19
C VAL A 87 0.70 8.44 -14.45
N GLY A 88 0.54 9.48 -13.63
CA GLY A 88 1.30 10.73 -13.70
C GLY A 88 2.78 10.61 -13.31
N LYS A 89 3.24 9.48 -12.76
CA LYS A 89 4.66 9.27 -12.47
C LYS A 89 5.44 8.97 -13.74
N PHE A 90 6.66 9.53 -13.84
CA PHE A 90 7.61 9.17 -14.90
C PHE A 90 7.89 7.67 -14.99
N ARG A 91 7.75 6.92 -13.89
CA ARG A 91 7.86 5.46 -13.90
C ARG A 91 6.92 4.82 -14.92
N PHE A 92 5.67 5.28 -15.01
CA PHE A 92 4.69 4.77 -15.98
C PHE A 92 4.80 5.50 -17.32
N LEU A 93 4.92 6.83 -17.31
CA LEU A 93 5.04 7.63 -18.54
C LEU A 93 6.24 7.21 -19.40
N ASN A 94 7.37 6.82 -18.78
CA ASN A 94 8.53 6.34 -19.51
C ASN A 94 8.25 5.03 -20.26
N GLU A 95 7.35 4.18 -19.77
CA GLU A 95 6.95 2.97 -20.49
C GLU A 95 6.15 3.31 -21.74
N LEU A 96 5.27 4.33 -21.69
CA LEU A 96 4.58 4.84 -22.88
C LEU A 96 5.54 5.52 -23.86
N ILE A 97 6.48 6.33 -23.35
CA ILE A 97 7.51 7.00 -24.15
C ILE A 97 8.35 5.99 -24.92
N LYS A 98 8.74 4.86 -24.30
CA LYS A 98 9.48 3.78 -24.97
C LYS A 98 8.70 3.20 -26.16
N VAL A 99 7.36 3.11 -26.05
CA VAL A 99 6.50 2.55 -27.09
C VAL A 99 6.40 3.47 -28.31
N VAL A 100 6.35 4.79 -28.11
CA VAL A 100 6.22 5.77 -29.20
C VAL A 100 7.54 6.28 -29.75
N SER A 101 8.62 6.24 -28.95
CA SER A 101 9.91 6.80 -29.34
C SER A 101 10.67 5.85 -30.28
N PRO A 102 11.10 6.32 -31.46
CA PRO A 102 11.90 5.52 -32.41
C PRO A 102 13.22 5.02 -31.83
N LYS A 103 13.73 5.67 -30.77
CA LYS A 103 14.96 5.27 -30.06
C LYS A 103 14.81 3.95 -29.28
N TYR A 104 13.59 3.49 -29.07
CA TYR A 104 13.28 2.30 -28.28
C TYR A 104 12.42 1.30 -29.07
N LEU A 105 11.09 1.27 -28.83
CA LEU A 105 10.17 0.35 -29.49
C LEU A 105 9.45 1.00 -30.68
N GLY A 106 9.46 2.33 -30.81
CA GLY A 106 8.62 3.06 -31.77
C GLY A 106 8.85 2.73 -33.24
N SER A 107 9.99 2.14 -33.61
CA SER A 107 10.26 1.63 -34.96
C SER A 107 9.55 0.31 -35.28
N ARG A 108 9.25 -0.50 -34.26
CA ARG A 108 8.57 -1.80 -34.37
C ARG A 108 7.12 -1.79 -33.89
N THR A 109 6.71 -0.75 -33.17
CA THR A 109 5.33 -0.57 -32.73
C THR A 109 4.42 -0.16 -33.90
N PRO A 110 3.26 -0.81 -34.11
CA PRO A 110 2.27 -0.39 -35.09
C PRO A 110 1.82 1.07 -34.93
N GLU A 111 1.58 1.77 -36.04
CA GLU A 111 1.19 3.19 -36.02
C GLU A 111 -0.09 3.43 -35.22
N LYS A 112 -1.07 2.52 -35.33
CA LYS A 112 -2.33 2.59 -34.60
C LYS A 112 -2.16 2.65 -33.07
N VAL A 113 -1.22 1.86 -32.54
CA VAL A 113 -0.90 1.83 -31.10
C VAL A 113 -0.22 3.14 -30.68
N LYS A 114 0.73 3.63 -31.50
CA LYS A 114 1.41 4.91 -31.22
C LYS A 114 0.44 6.09 -31.23
N SER A 115 -0.43 6.18 -32.24
CA SER A 115 -1.46 7.21 -32.33
C SER A 115 -2.39 7.19 -31.13
N LYS A 116 -2.87 6.01 -30.71
CA LYS A 116 -3.75 5.88 -29.54
C LYS A 116 -3.06 6.32 -28.24
N ILE A 117 -1.77 6.01 -28.06
CA ILE A 117 -1.01 6.50 -26.89
C ILE A 117 -0.92 8.03 -26.90
N LEU A 118 -0.62 8.63 -28.05
CA LEU A 118 -0.51 10.08 -28.17
C LEU A 118 -1.86 10.79 -27.94
N GLU A 119 -2.96 10.22 -28.45
CA GLU A 119 -4.33 10.69 -28.17
C GLU A 119 -4.64 10.66 -26.67
N LEU A 120 -4.34 9.55 -26.00
CA LEU A 120 -4.57 9.41 -24.56
C LEU A 120 -3.73 10.42 -23.77
N MET A 121 -2.43 10.51 -24.05
CA MET A 121 -1.55 11.47 -23.38
C MET A 121 -2.04 12.91 -23.58
N TYR A 122 -2.44 13.28 -24.80
CA TYR A 122 -2.99 14.60 -25.08
C TYR A 122 -4.29 14.86 -24.33
N SER A 123 -5.23 13.90 -24.33
CA SER A 123 -6.48 14.01 -23.57
C SER A 123 -6.22 14.25 -22.08
N TRP A 124 -5.22 13.59 -21.49
CA TRP A 124 -4.86 13.78 -20.08
C TRP A 124 -4.23 15.14 -19.82
N THR A 125 -3.49 15.73 -20.78
CA THR A 125 -2.98 17.10 -20.59
C THR A 125 -4.10 18.14 -20.48
N LEU A 126 -5.25 17.90 -21.10
CA LEU A 126 -6.42 18.76 -21.02
C LEU A 126 -7.30 18.44 -19.81
N GLY A 127 -7.50 17.15 -19.54
CA GLY A 127 -8.38 16.67 -18.47
C GLY A 127 -7.79 16.70 -17.06
N LEU A 128 -6.47 16.59 -16.96
CA LEU A 128 -5.73 16.51 -15.69
C LEU A 128 -4.63 17.58 -15.65
N PRO A 129 -4.97 18.88 -15.66
CA PRO A 129 -3.98 19.97 -15.70
C PRO A 129 -3.09 20.02 -14.46
N HIS A 130 -3.49 19.37 -13.37
CA HIS A 130 -2.73 19.26 -12.13
C HIS A 130 -1.55 18.26 -12.24
N GLU A 131 -1.58 17.33 -13.20
CA GLU A 131 -0.54 16.33 -13.43
C GLU A 131 0.56 16.86 -14.36
N VAL A 132 1.39 17.76 -13.84
CA VAL A 132 2.44 18.48 -14.61
C VAL A 132 3.39 17.57 -15.38
N LYS A 133 3.66 16.37 -14.86
CA LYS A 133 4.57 15.39 -15.48
C LYS A 133 4.01 14.82 -16.79
N ILE A 134 2.69 14.68 -16.90
CA ILE A 134 2.03 14.23 -18.13
C ILE A 134 2.22 15.29 -19.21
N LEU A 135 2.02 16.56 -18.86
CA LEU A 135 2.25 17.71 -19.74
C LEU A 135 3.72 17.79 -20.18
N GLU A 136 4.66 17.68 -19.25
CA GLU A 136 6.10 17.68 -19.55
C GLU A 136 6.50 16.55 -20.51
N ALA A 137 6.01 15.33 -20.27
CA ALA A 137 6.26 14.18 -21.13
C ALA A 137 5.70 14.40 -22.55
N TYR A 138 4.47 14.91 -22.66
CA TYR A 138 3.84 15.20 -23.96
C TYR A 138 4.59 16.30 -24.72
N GLN A 139 4.94 17.40 -24.05
CA GLN A 139 5.72 18.50 -24.65
C GLN A 139 7.11 18.04 -25.09
N MET A 140 7.77 17.16 -24.30
CA MET A 140 9.03 16.55 -24.68
C MET A 140 8.90 15.74 -25.98
N LEU A 141 7.86 14.92 -26.13
CA LEU A 141 7.60 14.13 -27.35
C LEU A 141 7.36 15.04 -28.56
N LYS A 142 6.63 16.15 -28.37
CA LYS A 142 6.42 17.18 -29.40
C LYS A 142 7.72 17.86 -29.82
N LYS A 143 8.55 18.26 -28.86
CA LYS A 143 9.88 18.87 -29.10
C LYS A 143 10.83 17.93 -29.85
N GLN A 144 10.71 16.62 -29.63
CA GLN A 144 11.50 15.59 -30.34
C GLN A 144 10.96 15.26 -31.74
N GLY A 145 9.88 15.90 -32.19
CA GLY A 145 9.26 15.63 -33.48
C GLY A 145 8.53 14.28 -33.58
N ILE A 146 8.31 13.62 -32.44
CA ILE A 146 7.53 12.37 -32.35
C ILE A 146 6.05 12.69 -32.51
N VAL A 147 5.59 13.82 -31.96
CA VAL A 147 4.25 14.37 -32.21
C VAL A 147 4.36 15.45 -33.28
N LYS A 148 3.88 15.15 -34.50
CA LYS A 148 3.92 16.09 -35.63
C LYS A 148 2.77 17.10 -35.60
N CYS A 149 1.57 16.65 -35.24
CA CYS A 149 0.37 17.48 -35.03
C CYS A 149 -0.38 16.95 -33.82
N ASP A 150 -0.99 17.84 -33.03
CA ASP A 150 -1.83 17.42 -31.90
C ASP A 150 -3.06 16.65 -32.46
N PRO A 151 -3.43 15.50 -31.87
CA PRO A 151 -4.55 14.70 -32.37
C PRO A 151 -5.89 15.45 -32.25
N LYS A 152 -6.76 15.27 -33.25
CA LYS A 152 -8.16 15.73 -33.14
C LYS A 152 -8.91 14.74 -32.23
N LEU A 153 -9.14 15.13 -30.99
CA LEU A 153 -9.94 14.34 -30.06
C LEU A 153 -11.40 14.27 -30.58
N PRO A 154 -12.07 13.10 -30.50
CA PRO A 154 -13.51 13.03 -30.68
C PRO A 154 -14.20 13.98 -29.70
N ASP A 155 -15.29 14.61 -30.14
CA ASP A 155 -16.12 15.51 -29.33
C ASP A 155 -16.92 14.68 -28.31
N ASP A 156 -16.22 14.17 -27.31
CA ASP A 156 -16.80 13.45 -26.18
C ASP A 156 -16.38 14.22 -24.92
N ALA A 157 -17.37 14.47 -24.06
CA ALA A 157 -17.35 15.50 -23.03
C ALA A 157 -16.06 15.52 -22.19
N PRO A 158 -15.60 16.71 -21.73
CA PRO A 158 -14.51 16.81 -20.76
C PRO A 158 -14.73 15.80 -19.63
N PHE A 159 -13.63 15.17 -19.18
CA PHE A 159 -13.62 14.19 -18.09
C PHE A 159 -14.74 14.50 -17.10
N PRO A 160 -15.68 13.57 -16.86
CA PRO A 160 -16.72 13.83 -15.88
C PRO A 160 -16.01 14.27 -14.60
N PRO A 161 -16.44 15.39 -13.98
CA PRO A 161 -15.84 15.84 -12.74
C PRO A 161 -15.79 14.64 -11.81
N PRO A 162 -14.63 14.38 -11.15
CA PRO A 162 -14.48 13.19 -10.34
C PRO A 162 -15.68 13.10 -9.41
N PRO A 163 -16.33 11.93 -9.27
CA PRO A 163 -17.44 11.77 -8.35
C PRO A 163 -17.01 12.39 -7.01
N PRO A 164 -17.82 13.30 -6.43
CA PRO A 164 -17.45 13.96 -5.20
C PRO A 164 -17.10 12.85 -4.21
N ARG A 165 -15.85 12.87 -3.74
CA ARG A 165 -15.34 11.85 -2.83
C ARG A 165 -16.33 11.73 -1.67
N PRO A 166 -16.49 10.55 -1.06
CA PRO A 166 -16.80 10.50 0.36
C PRO A 166 -15.72 11.34 1.03
N LYS A 167 -16.08 12.58 1.40
CA LYS A 167 -15.16 13.52 2.01
C LYS A 167 -14.75 12.85 3.31
N ASN A 168 -13.48 12.49 3.45
CA ASN A 168 -12.90 12.36 4.78
C ASN A 168 -12.97 13.77 5.38
N ILE A 169 -13.97 13.99 6.24
CA ILE A 169 -14.28 15.23 6.99
C ILE A 169 -13.20 15.50 8.07
N ILE A 170 -11.95 15.11 7.80
CA ILE A 170 -10.84 15.20 8.74
C ILE A 170 -10.26 16.63 8.76
N PHE A 171 -10.53 17.43 7.73
CA PHE A 171 -10.03 18.80 7.60
C PHE A 171 -11.11 19.79 7.16
N ASP A 172 -12.25 19.79 7.85
CA ASP A 172 -13.23 20.88 7.66
C ASP A 172 -12.82 22.18 8.34
N ASP A 173 -11.65 22.21 8.96
CA ASP A 173 -11.01 23.42 9.42
C ASP A 173 -9.70 23.57 8.63
N GLU A 174 -9.85 23.89 7.35
CA GLU A 174 -8.74 24.20 6.44
C GLU A 174 -7.82 25.27 7.05
N GLU A 175 -8.37 26.13 7.91
CA GLU A 175 -7.63 27.08 8.74
C GLU A 175 -6.77 26.39 9.81
N LYS A 176 -7.31 25.49 10.63
CA LYS A 176 -6.49 24.71 11.60
C LYS A 176 -5.39 23.90 10.93
N SER A 177 -5.65 23.33 9.75
CA SER A 177 -4.62 22.59 8.99
C SER A 177 -3.51 23.52 8.48
N LYS A 178 -3.88 24.69 7.94
CA LYS A 178 -2.94 25.74 7.52
C LYS A 178 -2.15 26.31 8.71
N ILE A 179 -2.80 26.51 9.86
CA ILE A 179 -2.18 26.98 11.10
C ILE A 179 -1.19 25.94 11.61
N LEU A 180 -1.58 24.65 11.69
CA LEU A 180 -0.69 23.57 12.09
C LEU A 180 0.54 23.48 11.19
N ALA A 181 0.37 23.57 9.87
CA ALA A 181 1.47 23.55 8.91
C ALA A 181 2.41 24.76 9.06
N ARG A 182 1.88 25.94 9.40
CA ARG A 182 2.68 27.14 9.69
C ARG A 182 3.47 26.98 10.99
N LEU A 183 2.82 26.49 12.05
CA LEU A 183 3.42 26.30 13.37
C LEU A 183 4.54 25.24 13.35
N LEU A 184 4.34 24.15 12.60
CA LEU A 184 5.36 23.10 12.44
C LEU A 184 6.57 23.53 11.58
N LYS A 185 6.39 24.53 10.71
CA LYS A 185 7.47 25.07 9.87
C LYS A 185 8.29 26.14 10.58
N SER A 186 7.80 26.68 11.70
CA SER A 186 8.50 27.67 12.50
C SER A 186 9.62 27.02 13.33
N SER A 187 10.75 27.72 13.45
CA SER A 187 11.87 27.30 14.32
C SER A 187 11.75 27.84 15.74
N HIS A 188 10.64 28.52 16.08
CA HIS A 188 10.41 29.07 17.41
C HIS A 188 9.80 28.01 18.36
N PRO A 189 10.31 27.90 19.60
CA PRO A 189 9.84 26.90 20.56
C PRO A 189 8.39 27.12 21.03
N GLU A 190 7.89 28.35 20.97
CA GLU A 190 6.49 28.68 21.28
C GLU A 190 5.53 28.14 20.21
N ASP A 191 5.89 28.25 18.93
CA ASP A 191 5.08 27.77 17.81
C ASP A 191 5.01 26.23 17.79
N LEU A 192 6.10 25.55 18.13
CA LEU A 192 6.12 24.10 18.29
C LEU A 192 5.24 23.64 19.47
N ARG A 193 5.19 24.39 20.57
CA ARG A 193 4.24 24.11 21.66
C ARG A 193 2.80 24.30 21.23
N ALA A 194 2.51 25.35 20.47
CA ALA A 194 1.18 25.59 19.91
C ALA A 194 0.76 24.49 18.92
N ALA A 195 1.68 24.01 18.06
CA ALA A 195 1.45 22.88 17.16
C ALA A 195 1.11 21.60 17.92
N ASN A 196 1.89 21.26 18.96
CA ASN A 196 1.64 20.07 19.78
C ASN A 196 0.30 20.12 20.53
N LYS A 197 -0.10 21.30 21.00
CA LYS A 197 -1.42 21.51 21.61
C LYS A 197 -2.55 21.31 20.59
N LEU A 198 -2.42 21.88 19.40
CA LEU A 198 -3.40 21.77 18.32
C LEU A 198 -3.54 20.33 17.82
N ILE A 199 -2.43 19.58 17.71
CA ILE A 199 -2.46 18.14 17.39
C ILE A 199 -3.25 17.37 18.44
N LYS A 200 -3.02 17.64 19.73
CA LYS A 200 -3.72 16.93 20.82
C LYS A 200 -5.23 17.17 20.80
N GLU A 201 -5.65 18.41 20.58
CA GLU A 201 -7.07 18.76 20.45
C GLU A 201 -7.71 18.09 19.24
N MET A 202 -7.04 18.12 18.08
CA MET A 202 -7.53 17.53 16.84
C MET A 202 -7.67 16.00 16.95
N VAL A 203 -6.72 15.33 17.61
CA VAL A 203 -6.77 13.87 17.85
C VAL A 203 -7.91 13.51 18.81
N GLN A 204 -8.13 14.28 19.87
CA GLN A 204 -9.25 14.03 20.80
C GLN A 204 -10.61 14.25 20.14
N GLU A 205 -10.71 15.29 19.30
CA GLU A 205 -11.91 15.56 18.51
C GLU A 205 -12.17 14.44 17.50
N ASP A 206 -11.12 13.96 16.83
CA ASP A 206 -11.21 12.85 15.88
C ASP A 206 -11.62 11.54 16.54
N GLN A 207 -11.03 11.21 17.70
CA GLN A 207 -11.43 10.05 18.48
C GLN A 207 -12.92 10.11 18.87
N LYS A 208 -13.39 11.28 19.33
CA LYS A 208 -14.81 11.49 19.67
C LYS A 208 -15.73 11.40 18.46
N ARG A 209 -15.29 11.88 17.30
CA ARG A 209 -16.02 11.79 16.03
C ARG A 209 -16.09 10.34 15.56
N MET A 210 -14.97 9.62 15.59
CA MET A 210 -14.87 8.21 15.22
C MET A 210 -15.80 7.35 16.08
N GLU A 211 -15.85 7.61 17.39
CA GLU A 211 -16.77 6.91 18.30
C GLU A 211 -18.24 7.18 17.99
N LYS A 212 -18.61 8.41 17.61
CA LYS A 212 -19.97 8.74 17.17
C LYS A 212 -20.32 8.01 15.88
N ILE A 213 -19.44 8.04 14.88
CA ILE A 213 -19.66 7.36 13.59
C ILE A 213 -19.77 5.86 13.81
N SER A 214 -18.86 5.25 14.58
CA SER A 214 -18.91 3.82 14.89
C SER A 214 -20.22 3.41 15.57
N LYS A 215 -20.72 4.21 16.51
CA LYS A 215 -22.04 3.98 17.14
C LYS A 215 -23.19 4.04 16.13
N ARG A 216 -23.18 5.01 15.21
CA ARG A 216 -24.19 5.12 14.15
C ARG A 216 -24.14 3.91 13.20
N VAL A 217 -22.94 3.55 12.74
CA VAL A 217 -22.74 2.42 11.82
C VAL A 217 -23.19 1.11 12.45
N ASN A 218 -22.76 0.81 13.68
CA ASN A 218 -23.13 -0.42 14.38
C ASN A 218 -24.66 -0.51 14.58
N ALA A 219 -25.30 0.61 14.93
CA ALA A 219 -26.75 0.65 15.11
C ALA A 219 -27.51 0.38 13.79
N ILE A 220 -27.07 0.98 12.68
CA ILE A 220 -27.66 0.76 11.35
C ILE A 220 -27.41 -0.69 10.88
N GLU A 221 -26.21 -1.21 11.09
CA GLU A 221 -25.86 -2.59 10.73
C GLU A 221 -26.70 -3.61 11.49
N GLU A 222 -26.89 -3.41 12.80
CA GLU A 222 -27.75 -4.27 13.61
C GLU A 222 -29.19 -4.29 13.06
N VAL A 223 -29.76 -3.12 12.76
CA VAL A 223 -31.11 -3.04 12.17
C VAL A 223 -31.16 -3.77 10.83
N ASN A 224 -30.19 -3.51 9.95
CA ASN A 224 -30.15 -4.07 8.61
C ASN A 224 -30.07 -5.61 8.64
N ASN A 225 -29.24 -6.16 9.53
CA ASN A 225 -29.13 -7.61 9.73
C ASN A 225 -30.45 -8.22 10.22
N ASN A 226 -31.12 -7.58 11.18
CA ASN A 226 -32.42 -8.03 11.68
C ASN A 226 -33.51 -7.97 10.60
N VAL A 227 -33.60 -6.86 9.85
CA VAL A 227 -34.56 -6.69 8.75
C VAL A 227 -34.31 -7.70 7.64
N LYS A 228 -33.05 -7.95 7.28
CA LYS A 228 -32.68 -8.91 6.24
C LYS A 228 -33.08 -10.33 6.63
N LEU A 229 -32.78 -10.75 7.85
CA LEU A 229 -33.17 -12.08 8.35
C LEU A 229 -34.69 -12.22 8.43
N LEU A 230 -35.39 -11.20 8.95
CA LEU A 230 -36.85 -11.19 8.98
C LEU A 230 -37.45 -11.28 7.57
N THR A 231 -36.89 -10.53 6.61
CA THR A 231 -37.31 -10.56 5.20
C THR A 231 -37.10 -11.95 4.61
N GLU A 232 -35.95 -12.59 4.85
CA GLU A 232 -35.66 -13.95 4.37
C GLU A 232 -36.62 -14.99 4.95
N MET A 233 -36.90 -14.93 6.25
CA MET A 233 -37.83 -15.84 6.91
C MET A 233 -39.29 -15.63 6.45
N VAL A 234 -39.72 -14.38 6.27
CA VAL A 234 -41.05 -14.05 5.74
C VAL A 234 -41.20 -14.45 4.28
N THR A 235 -40.15 -14.28 3.46
CA THR A 235 -40.17 -14.65 2.03
C THR A 235 -40.29 -16.16 1.84
N ASN A 236 -39.71 -16.95 2.74
CA ASN A 236 -39.77 -18.41 2.72
C ASN A 236 -40.94 -18.97 3.55
N TYR A 237 -41.84 -18.12 4.04
CA TYR A 237 -42.98 -18.55 4.85
C TYR A 237 -43.99 -19.33 4.00
N SER A 238 -44.27 -20.57 4.39
CA SER A 238 -45.32 -21.40 3.81
C SER A 238 -46.26 -21.88 4.91
N LYS A 239 -47.55 -21.53 4.78
CA LYS A 239 -48.57 -21.78 5.79
C LYS A 239 -48.71 -23.29 6.04
N GLY A 240 -48.26 -23.75 7.21
CA GLY A 240 -48.33 -25.15 7.65
C GLY A 240 -47.02 -25.94 7.59
N GLU A 241 -45.96 -25.42 6.95
CA GLU A 241 -44.62 -26.05 6.91
C GLU A 241 -43.61 -25.37 7.84
N THR A 242 -43.86 -24.12 8.23
CA THR A 242 -43.02 -23.38 9.17
C THR A 242 -43.21 -23.88 10.60
N THR A 243 -42.11 -24.27 11.25
CA THR A 243 -42.09 -24.69 12.64
C THR A 243 -42.48 -23.55 13.59
N GLU A 244 -43.14 -23.85 14.70
CA GLU A 244 -43.52 -22.90 15.77
C GLU A 244 -42.33 -22.04 16.24
N SER A 245 -41.14 -22.65 16.38
CA SER A 245 -39.90 -21.94 16.70
C SER A 245 -39.49 -20.87 15.69
N ASN A 246 -39.81 -21.06 14.40
CA ASN A 246 -39.51 -20.06 13.38
C ASN A 246 -40.53 -18.91 13.45
N GLU A 247 -41.79 -19.21 13.75
CA GLU A 247 -42.82 -18.19 13.95
C GLU A 247 -42.51 -17.30 15.15
N ASP A 248 -42.01 -17.87 16.25
CA ASP A 248 -41.60 -17.09 17.42
C ASP A 248 -40.34 -16.25 17.16
N LEU A 249 -39.37 -16.78 16.41
CA LEU A 249 -38.19 -16.02 15.99
C LEU A 249 -38.57 -14.85 15.08
N MET A 250 -39.52 -15.03 14.15
CA MET A 250 -40.03 -13.95 13.31
C MET A 250 -40.72 -12.86 14.14
N LYS A 251 -41.52 -13.23 15.15
CA LYS A 251 -42.14 -12.27 16.08
C LYS A 251 -41.07 -11.50 16.87
N GLU A 252 -40.02 -12.17 17.33
CA GLU A 252 -38.92 -11.55 18.07
C GLU A 252 -38.13 -10.56 17.21
N LEU A 253 -37.77 -10.96 15.98
CA LEU A 253 -37.08 -10.09 15.01
C LEU A 253 -37.92 -8.87 14.65
N TYR A 254 -39.23 -9.04 14.46
CA TYR A 254 -40.16 -7.94 14.23
C TYR A 254 -40.19 -6.97 15.43
N GLN A 255 -40.38 -7.48 16.64
CA GLN A 255 -40.37 -6.66 17.85
C GLN A 255 -39.04 -5.92 18.06
N ARG A 256 -37.92 -6.55 17.69
CA ARG A 256 -36.59 -5.92 17.75
C ARG A 256 -36.47 -4.79 16.74
N CYS A 257 -36.95 -4.96 15.51
CA CYS A 257 -37.01 -3.91 14.51
C CYS A 257 -37.91 -2.74 14.95
N GLU A 258 -39.10 -3.02 15.50
CA GLU A 258 -40.00 -2.02 16.07
C GLU A 258 -39.32 -1.20 17.18
N ARG A 259 -38.62 -1.86 18.10
CA ARG A 259 -37.93 -1.20 19.21
C ARG A 259 -36.80 -0.28 18.75
N MET A 260 -36.14 -0.62 17.64
CA MET A 260 -35.03 0.16 17.09
C MET A 260 -35.50 1.30 16.17
N ARG A 261 -36.75 1.28 15.71
CA ARG A 261 -37.34 2.32 14.85
C ARG A 261 -37.17 3.75 15.40
N PRO A 262 -37.48 4.07 16.67
CA PRO A 262 -37.31 5.43 17.19
C PRO A 262 -35.84 5.89 17.20
N MET A 263 -34.91 4.96 17.42
CA MET A 263 -33.47 5.25 17.41
C MET A 263 -32.98 5.57 15.99
N LEU A 264 -33.47 4.88 14.95
CA LEU A 264 -33.20 5.22 13.56
C LEU A 264 -33.75 6.61 13.18
N PHE A 265 -34.97 6.94 13.61
CA PHE A 265 -35.53 8.28 13.39
C PHE A 265 -34.69 9.37 14.03
N ARG A 266 -34.21 9.15 15.26
CA ARG A 266 -33.29 10.07 15.91
C ARG A 266 -31.94 10.15 15.19
N LEU A 267 -31.40 9.03 14.73
CA LEU A 267 -30.16 9.01 13.95
C LEU A 267 -30.28 9.75 12.61
N ALA A 268 -31.45 9.69 11.98
CA ALA A 268 -31.76 10.43 10.75
C ALA A 268 -32.04 11.93 11.00
N SER A 269 -32.56 12.30 12.18
CA SER A 269 -32.75 13.70 12.58
C SER A 269 -31.43 14.35 13.02
N ASP A 270 -30.56 13.61 13.74
CA ASP A 270 -29.22 14.05 14.13
C ASP A 270 -28.24 14.22 12.92
N THR A 271 -28.67 13.89 11.71
CA THR A 271 -27.98 14.22 10.46
C THR A 271 -28.45 15.53 9.85
N GLU A 272 -29.65 16.03 10.13
CA GLU A 272 -30.15 17.26 9.48
C GLU A 272 -29.50 18.54 10.03
N ASP A 273 -29.17 18.59 11.31
CA ASP A 273 -28.48 19.74 11.91
C ASP A 273 -26.96 19.77 11.63
N ASN A 274 -26.40 18.72 11.00
CA ASN A 274 -24.95 18.62 10.77
C ASN A 274 -24.53 18.04 9.40
N ASP A 275 -25.45 17.74 8.48
CA ASP A 275 -25.09 17.18 7.17
C ASP A 275 -25.88 17.81 6.01
N GLU A 276 -25.21 18.72 5.29
CA GLU A 276 -25.27 18.78 3.82
C GLU A 276 -24.54 17.55 3.21
N ALA A 277 -24.74 16.36 3.79
CA ALA A 277 -23.97 15.14 3.52
C ALA A 277 -24.85 13.91 3.30
N LEU A 278 -26.09 14.11 2.84
CA LEU A 278 -26.92 13.05 2.26
C LEU A 278 -27.23 13.37 0.79
N GLY A 279 -26.18 13.42 -0.03
CA GLY A 279 -26.30 13.37 -1.49
C GLY A 279 -26.55 11.95 -1.99
N LEU A 280 -27.70 11.37 -1.64
CA LEU A 280 -28.27 10.23 -2.37
C LEU A 280 -29.02 10.77 -3.58
N ASN A 281 -28.30 11.15 -4.63
CA ASN A 281 -28.87 11.29 -5.97
C ASN A 281 -28.27 10.20 -6.86
N ASP A 282 -28.93 9.05 -6.89
CA ASP A 282 -28.82 8.13 -8.02
C ASP A 282 -30.02 8.42 -8.95
N PRO A 283 -29.81 8.71 -10.25
CA PRO A 283 -30.91 9.01 -11.16
C PRO A 283 -31.63 7.71 -11.53
N ALA A 284 -32.81 7.48 -10.94
CA ALA A 284 -33.76 6.54 -11.51
C ALA A 284 -34.29 7.10 -12.86
N PRO A 285 -34.60 6.23 -13.85
CA PRO A 285 -34.97 6.67 -15.18
C PRO A 285 -36.36 7.33 -15.16
N HIS A 286 -36.48 8.48 -15.83
CA HIS A 286 -37.76 9.15 -16.05
C HIS A 286 -38.81 8.20 -16.63
N PRO A 287 -40.02 8.11 -16.05
CA PRO A 287 -41.19 7.69 -16.78
C PRO A 287 -41.75 8.90 -17.55
N ALA A 288 -42.04 8.67 -18.82
CA ALA A 288 -42.82 9.56 -19.65
C ALA A 288 -44.25 9.77 -19.07
N GLN A 289 -44.81 10.94 -19.39
CA GLN A 289 -46.13 11.44 -19.07
C GLN A 289 -47.28 10.40 -19.17
N ALA A 290 -48.21 10.44 -18.22
CA ALA A 290 -49.65 10.70 -18.42
C ALA A 290 -50.51 10.16 -17.25
N GLY A 291 -51.55 10.91 -16.87
CA GLY A 291 -52.79 10.34 -16.34
C GLY A 291 -53.06 10.50 -14.85
N ASP A 292 -53.86 11.53 -14.54
CA ASP A 292 -55.05 11.50 -13.67
C ASP A 292 -55.05 10.88 -12.25
N SER A 293 -55.49 11.73 -11.32
CA SER A 293 -56.59 11.50 -10.38
C SER A 293 -56.50 10.43 -9.27
N SER A 294 -56.50 10.96 -8.03
CA SER A 294 -57.34 10.58 -6.88
C SER A 294 -57.33 9.16 -6.28
N GLY A 295 -57.22 9.14 -4.94
CA GLY A 295 -57.28 7.96 -4.07
C GLY A 295 -55.87 7.72 -3.51
N TRP A 296 -55.54 8.09 -2.27
CA TRP A 296 -56.13 7.60 -1.03
C TRP A 296 -55.94 8.66 0.07
N ASN A 297 -56.95 9.49 0.30
CA ASN A 297 -57.07 10.31 1.50
C ASN A 297 -58.53 10.27 1.94
N SER A 298 -58.89 9.25 2.73
CA SER A 298 -60.04 9.28 3.63
C SER A 298 -60.02 8.04 4.51
N PHE A 299 -59.70 8.20 5.80
CA PHE A 299 -60.72 8.12 6.83
C PHE A 299 -60.16 8.70 8.15
N GLN A 300 -60.99 9.57 8.73
CA GLN A 300 -60.78 10.42 9.90
C GLN A 300 -60.78 9.65 11.23
N SER A 301 -60.13 10.24 12.25
CA SER A 301 -60.77 10.91 13.40
C SER A 301 -59.69 11.18 14.47
N SER A 302 -59.39 12.44 14.80
CA SER A 302 -60.02 13.26 15.88
C SER A 302 -59.84 12.60 17.25
N ASP A 303 -59.33 13.21 18.32
CA ASP A 303 -59.45 14.57 18.88
C ASP A 303 -58.47 14.56 20.09
N SER A 304 -57.72 15.60 20.50
CA SER A 304 -58.17 16.70 21.35
C SER A 304 -56.96 17.45 21.97
N SER A 305 -56.99 18.79 21.88
CA SER A 305 -56.64 19.83 22.90
C SER A 305 -55.28 19.81 23.65
N GLU A 306 -54.56 20.89 23.95
CA GLU A 306 -54.86 22.32 24.12
C GLU A 306 -53.56 23.18 24.07
N LEU A 307 -53.71 24.35 23.45
CA LEU A 307 -53.23 25.70 23.82
C LEU A 307 -51.73 26.09 23.86
N ASN A 308 -51.55 27.27 23.26
CA ASN A 308 -50.36 28.00 22.88
C ASN A 308 -50.40 29.35 23.61
N ILE A 309 -49.35 29.77 24.33
CA ILE A 309 -49.11 31.19 24.65
C ILE A 309 -47.60 31.49 24.71
N ALA A 310 -47.19 32.51 23.95
CA ALA A 310 -45.97 33.31 24.06
C ALA A 310 -46.36 34.78 23.77
N PRO A 311 -45.48 35.81 23.87
CA PRO A 311 -44.34 36.08 24.77
C PRO A 311 -44.33 37.55 25.31
N ALA A 312 -43.21 37.95 25.97
CA ALA A 312 -42.49 39.24 25.82
C ALA A 312 -42.41 40.27 27.01
N VAL A 313 -41.15 40.48 27.45
CA VAL A 313 -40.38 41.76 27.64
C VAL A 313 -40.80 42.81 28.69
N ALA A 314 -39.91 43.11 29.66
CA ALA A 314 -39.24 44.42 29.86
C ALA A 314 -38.59 44.56 31.27
N ALA A 315 -37.37 45.12 31.33
CA ALA A 315 -36.67 45.61 32.53
C ALA A 315 -36.84 47.16 32.65
N PRO A 316 -36.14 47.96 33.50
CA PRO A 316 -35.24 47.76 34.67
C PRO A 316 -35.57 48.79 35.83
N PRO A 317 -34.68 49.48 36.63
CA PRO A 317 -33.29 49.27 37.14
C PRO A 317 -33.00 49.66 38.66
N VAL A 318 -31.71 49.51 39.07
CA VAL A 318 -30.82 50.18 40.08
C VAL A 318 -30.91 50.05 41.64
N LYS A 319 -29.83 49.58 42.33
CA LYS A 319 -28.70 50.32 43.03
C LYS A 319 -28.03 49.60 44.25
N ALA A 320 -26.67 49.56 44.27
CA ALA A 320 -25.62 49.65 45.34
C ALA A 320 -25.74 48.85 46.69
N ASP A 321 -24.71 48.41 47.45
CA ASP A 321 -23.27 48.72 47.61
C ASP A 321 -22.51 47.61 48.45
N ALA A 322 -21.17 47.60 48.34
CA ALA A 322 -20.08 47.19 49.28
C ALA A 322 -19.96 45.81 49.99
N GLY A 323 -18.73 45.25 49.98
CA GLY A 323 -18.14 44.54 51.15
C GLY A 323 -17.34 43.24 50.92
N THR A 324 -16.04 43.28 51.22
CA THR A 324 -14.96 42.28 51.04
C THR A 324 -14.93 41.10 52.03
N SER A 325 -14.52 39.88 51.62
CA SER A 325 -13.51 39.00 52.29
C SER A 325 -13.35 37.62 51.60
N SER A 326 -12.15 37.04 51.66
CA SER A 326 -11.79 35.69 51.17
C SER A 326 -11.26 34.84 52.34
N PRO A 327 -11.36 33.50 52.27
CA PRO A 327 -10.13 32.69 52.18
C PRO A 327 -10.22 31.37 51.34
N LYS A 328 -9.01 30.82 51.06
CA LYS A 328 -8.60 29.62 50.27
C LYS A 328 -9.25 28.25 50.61
N PRO A 329 -9.21 27.27 49.67
CA PRO A 329 -9.26 25.84 49.97
C PRO A 329 -7.90 25.12 49.80
N SER A 330 -7.75 24.00 50.52
CA SER A 330 -6.60 23.08 50.52
C SER A 330 -6.85 21.81 49.68
N ALA A 331 -5.73 21.23 49.26
CA ALA A 331 -5.46 20.13 48.33
C ALA A 331 -6.13 18.76 48.53
N CYS A 332 -6.28 18.04 47.41
CA CYS A 332 -5.93 16.62 47.22
C CYS A 332 -5.58 16.38 45.73
N THR A 333 -4.31 16.15 45.38
CA THR A 333 -3.86 15.70 44.05
C THR A 333 -2.70 14.73 44.20
N SER A 334 -2.88 13.46 43.82
CA SER A 334 -1.77 12.48 43.75
C SER A 334 -1.97 11.39 42.69
N GLY A 335 -2.76 11.68 41.64
CA GLY A 335 -3.05 10.71 40.57
C GLY A 335 -2.66 11.18 39.15
N LEU A 336 -2.06 12.36 39.01
CA LEU A 336 -1.75 12.97 37.71
C LEU A 336 -0.26 12.88 37.33
N ASP A 337 0.63 12.66 38.31
CA ASP A 337 2.08 12.65 38.08
C ASP A 337 2.58 11.34 37.43
N ASP A 338 1.93 10.21 37.72
CA ASP A 338 2.27 8.91 37.11
C ASP A 338 1.91 8.85 35.61
N LEU A 339 0.89 9.59 35.19
CA LEU A 339 0.47 9.64 33.77
C LEU A 339 1.40 10.54 32.93
N ASP A 340 1.98 11.58 33.53
CA ASP A 340 2.97 12.46 32.89
C ASP A 340 4.33 11.75 32.73
N LEU A 341 4.69 10.87 33.67
CA LEU A 341 5.89 10.04 33.59
C LEU A 341 5.78 8.96 32.49
N LEU A 342 4.61 8.36 32.32
CA LEU A 342 4.31 7.44 31.21
C LEU A 342 4.34 8.16 29.85
N GLY A 343 3.82 9.40 29.78
CA GLY A 343 3.86 10.23 28.57
C GLY A 343 5.28 10.64 28.16
N LYS A 344 6.13 10.98 29.13
CA LYS A 344 7.56 11.30 28.89
C LYS A 344 8.36 10.09 28.42
N THR A 345 8.07 8.91 28.98
CA THR A 345 8.75 7.66 28.60
C THR A 345 8.42 7.22 27.17
N LEU A 346 7.17 7.44 26.72
CA LEU A 346 6.73 7.15 25.35
C LEU A 346 7.30 8.14 24.32
N LEU A 347 7.45 9.43 24.68
CA LEU A 347 8.05 10.44 23.81
C LEU A 347 9.57 10.28 23.66
N GLN A 348 10.26 9.80 24.69
CA GLN A 348 11.69 9.48 24.63
C GLN A 348 11.97 8.27 23.73
N GLN A 349 11.00 7.37 23.57
CA GLN A 349 11.11 6.16 22.75
C GLN A 349 10.86 6.41 21.24
N SER A 350 10.44 7.62 20.87
CA SER A 350 10.07 8.01 19.49
C SER A 350 11.04 8.99 18.81
N LEU A 351 12.19 9.30 19.43
CA LEU A 351 13.27 10.10 18.83
C LEU A 351 14.52 9.23 18.58
N PRO A 352 15.21 9.35 17.43
CA PRO A 352 16.50 8.70 17.19
C PRO A 352 17.63 9.32 18.05
N PRO A 353 18.72 8.57 18.36
CA PRO A 353 19.86 9.09 19.10
C PRO A 353 20.62 10.18 18.33
N GLU A 354 21.11 11.16 19.09
CA GLU A 354 21.75 12.42 18.72
C GLU A 354 23.15 12.26 18.08
N SER A 355 23.29 11.42 17.04
CA SER A 355 24.56 11.25 16.30
C SER A 355 24.43 11.40 14.77
N GLN A 356 23.24 11.71 14.26
CA GLN A 356 23.03 12.02 12.84
C GLN A 356 22.15 13.26 12.66
N GLN A 357 22.61 14.42 13.14
CA GLN A 357 22.17 15.69 12.59
C GLN A 357 23.08 16.06 11.41
N VAL A 358 22.53 15.95 10.20
CA VAL A 358 23.12 16.53 8.99
C VAL A 358 23.03 18.05 9.09
N ARG A 359 24.18 18.68 9.38
CA ARG A 359 24.36 20.13 9.35
C ARG A 359 24.30 20.62 7.89
N TRP A 360 23.21 21.26 7.51
CA TRP A 360 23.09 21.96 6.22
C TRP A 360 23.83 23.30 6.29
N GLU A 361 25.12 23.30 5.97
CA GLU A 361 25.87 24.53 5.77
C GLU A 361 26.22 24.71 4.29
N LYS A 362 25.74 25.81 3.71
CA LYS A 362 25.97 26.21 2.31
C LYS A 362 27.46 26.52 2.11
N GLN A 363 28.15 25.76 1.25
CA GLN A 363 29.48 26.13 0.72
C GLN A 363 29.40 26.51 -0.77
N PRO A 364 30.15 27.54 -1.22
CA PRO A 364 30.24 27.95 -2.62
C PRO A 364 31.25 27.07 -3.42
N PRO A 365 31.26 27.13 -4.77
CA PRO A 365 31.95 26.13 -5.61
C PRO A 365 33.48 26.28 -5.59
N PRO A 366 34.26 25.20 -5.78
CA PRO A 366 35.72 25.29 -5.76
C PRO A 366 36.27 25.76 -7.11
N ARG A 367 37.27 26.65 -7.02
CA ARG A 367 38.15 27.02 -8.12
C ARG A 367 39.13 25.89 -8.42
N LEU A 368 39.26 25.56 -9.71
CA LEU A 368 40.26 24.65 -10.26
C LEU A 368 41.66 25.25 -10.05
N THR A 369 42.61 24.43 -9.58
CA THR A 369 44.03 24.82 -9.48
C THR A 369 44.89 23.98 -10.43
N LEU A 370 45.92 24.64 -10.97
CA LEU A 370 46.81 24.23 -12.06
C LEU A 370 47.82 23.12 -11.63
N ARG A 371 47.35 21.97 -11.16
CA ARG A 371 48.21 20.81 -10.85
C ARG A 371 47.71 19.42 -11.32
N ASP A 372 46.51 19.33 -11.92
CA ASP A 372 45.95 18.06 -12.41
C ASP A 372 45.98 17.87 -13.94
N LEU A 373 46.77 18.67 -14.66
CA LEU A 373 46.88 18.60 -16.13
C LEU A 373 48.23 18.06 -16.62
N GLN A 374 48.84 17.14 -15.87
CA GLN A 374 50.12 16.54 -16.26
C GLN A 374 50.24 15.06 -15.89
N ASN A 375 49.21 14.25 -16.19
CA ASN A 375 49.40 12.81 -16.37
C ASN A 375 48.33 12.14 -17.24
N ARG A 376 48.30 12.51 -18.52
CA ARG A 376 47.76 11.66 -19.59
C ARG A 376 48.22 12.17 -20.95
N SER A 377 49.33 11.65 -21.45
CA SER A 377 49.70 11.64 -22.88
C SER A 377 50.97 10.82 -23.11
N SER A 378 50.85 9.58 -23.55
CA SER A 378 51.65 9.02 -24.66
C SER A 378 51.33 7.54 -24.89
N SER A 379 50.81 7.27 -26.07
CA SER A 379 50.79 5.98 -26.75
C SER A 379 52.11 5.78 -27.50
N GLY A 380 52.67 4.57 -27.52
CA GLY A 380 53.80 4.23 -28.37
C GLY A 380 54.25 2.77 -28.25
N THR A 381 54.00 2.02 -29.32
CA THR A 381 54.35 0.63 -29.67
C THR A 381 55.83 0.23 -29.56
N ALA A 382 56.10 -1.04 -29.17
CA ALA A 382 56.85 -2.08 -29.93
C ALA A 382 57.61 -3.09 -29.02
N ALA A 383 57.50 -4.39 -29.35
CA ALA A 383 58.38 -5.50 -28.92
C ALA A 383 59.45 -5.75 -30.04
N PRO A 384 60.38 -6.77 -30.01
CA PRO A 384 60.57 -7.89 -29.06
C PRO A 384 62.04 -8.34 -28.72
N ASN A 385 62.16 -9.18 -27.66
CA ASN A 385 63.05 -10.37 -27.48
C ASN A 385 64.62 -10.27 -27.45
N PRO A 386 65.38 -11.34 -27.02
CA PRO A 386 65.14 -12.38 -25.99
C PRO A 386 66.40 -12.78 -25.14
N SER A 387 66.22 -13.80 -24.28
CA SER A 387 67.20 -14.84 -23.86
C SER A 387 68.18 -14.56 -22.71
N ALA A 388 68.00 -15.28 -21.59
CA ALA A 388 68.79 -16.46 -21.21
C ALA A 388 68.63 -16.81 -19.71
N LEU A 389 68.24 -18.05 -19.42
CA LEU A 389 68.47 -18.71 -18.12
C LEU A 389 69.89 -19.34 -18.13
N PRO A 390 70.48 -19.64 -16.97
CA PRO A 390 70.35 -21.01 -16.51
C PRO A 390 70.12 -21.19 -15.00
N VAL A 391 69.63 -22.40 -14.75
CA VAL A 391 69.29 -23.12 -13.51
C VAL A 391 70.52 -23.37 -12.62
N LEU A 392 70.33 -23.35 -11.28
CA LEU A 392 70.94 -24.33 -10.35
C LEU A 392 70.26 -24.34 -8.96
N GLN A 393 69.63 -25.48 -8.68
CA GLN A 393 69.54 -26.24 -7.41
C GLN A 393 69.05 -25.60 -6.08
N SER A 394 67.81 -25.99 -5.76
CA SER A 394 67.35 -26.65 -4.51
C SER A 394 68.17 -26.54 -3.22
N ALA A 395 67.62 -25.80 -2.25
CA ALA A 395 67.50 -26.21 -0.84
C ALA A 395 66.55 -25.25 -0.08
N SER A 396 65.41 -25.75 0.39
CA SER A 396 64.63 -25.16 1.49
C SER A 396 65.03 -25.89 2.79
N PRO A 397 64.77 -25.37 4.01
CA PRO A 397 63.84 -24.30 4.35
C PRO A 397 64.37 -23.24 5.37
N ASN A 398 63.95 -21.99 5.18
CA ASN A 398 63.54 -21.10 6.27
C ASN A 398 62.92 -19.85 5.64
N PRO A 399 61.58 -19.71 5.60
CA PRO A 399 60.99 -18.42 5.29
C PRO A 399 61.09 -17.50 6.51
N PRO A 400 61.46 -16.22 6.32
CA PRO A 400 61.31 -15.23 7.37
C PRO A 400 59.83 -15.10 7.72
N LEU A 401 59.54 -14.93 9.01
CA LEU A 401 58.21 -14.69 9.56
C LEU A 401 57.38 -13.76 8.65
N PRO A 402 56.25 -14.21 8.10
CA PRO A 402 55.19 -13.29 7.75
C PRO A 402 54.61 -12.77 9.07
N LEU A 403 54.59 -11.45 9.24
CA LEU A 403 53.69 -10.78 10.16
C LEU A 403 52.29 -11.39 9.95
N THR A 404 51.87 -12.21 10.90
CA THR A 404 50.50 -12.66 11.05
C THR A 404 49.66 -11.42 11.29
N SER A 405 49.12 -10.85 10.22
CA SER A 405 47.84 -10.18 10.31
C SER A 405 46.84 -11.26 10.69
N GLU A 406 46.60 -11.44 11.98
CA GLU A 406 45.50 -12.24 12.49
C GLU A 406 44.22 -11.69 11.86
N VAL A 407 43.72 -12.37 10.83
CA VAL A 407 42.35 -12.18 10.38
C VAL A 407 41.50 -12.75 11.51
N PRO A 408 40.62 -11.97 12.17
CA PRO A 408 39.78 -12.49 13.23
C PRO A 408 39.00 -13.70 12.68
N GLU A 409 39.12 -14.85 13.35
CA GLU A 409 38.47 -16.07 12.89
C GLU A 409 36.95 -15.92 13.05
N ILE A 410 36.25 -15.57 11.97
CA ILE A 410 34.81 -15.29 11.96
C ILE A 410 34.06 -16.59 12.28
N SER A 411 33.79 -16.96 13.53
CA SER A 411 33.13 -18.22 13.85
C SER A 411 31.62 -18.03 14.03
N LEU A 412 30.78 -18.65 13.20
CA LEU A 412 29.32 -18.69 13.41
C LEU A 412 28.86 -19.92 14.22
N ALA A 413 29.80 -20.78 14.64
CA ALA A 413 29.47 -22.10 15.20
C ALA A 413 28.55 -22.04 16.43
N ASN A 414 28.77 -21.05 17.32
CA ASN A 414 28.07 -20.96 18.60
C ASN A 414 26.82 -20.06 18.59
N ILE A 415 26.45 -19.47 17.44
CA ILE A 415 25.26 -18.61 17.36
C ILE A 415 24.04 -19.44 16.93
N THR A 416 23.01 -19.45 17.77
CA THR A 416 21.68 -19.96 17.46
C THR A 416 20.67 -18.87 17.81
N VAL A 417 19.81 -18.53 16.87
CA VAL A 417 18.80 -17.49 16.99
C VAL A 417 17.42 -18.15 16.96
N PRO A 418 16.67 -18.16 18.08
CA PRO A 418 15.32 -18.69 18.11
C PRO A 418 14.40 -17.91 17.18
N LEU A 419 13.57 -18.60 16.39
CA LEU A 419 12.65 -17.97 15.43
C LEU A 419 11.72 -16.94 16.09
N GLU A 420 11.29 -17.18 17.33
CA GLU A 420 10.39 -16.32 18.13
C GLU A 420 11.00 -14.96 18.51
N SER A 421 12.33 -14.88 18.56
CA SER A 421 13.06 -13.65 18.91
C SER A 421 13.26 -12.71 17.72
N ILE A 422 12.98 -13.19 16.50
CA ILE A 422 13.25 -12.45 15.27
C ILE A 422 12.12 -11.46 15.02
N LYS A 423 12.43 -10.16 15.10
CA LYS A 423 11.50 -9.11 14.68
C LYS A 423 11.55 -8.92 13.16
N PRO A 424 10.40 -8.88 12.47
CA PRO A 424 10.36 -8.63 11.04
C PRO A 424 10.84 -7.20 10.73
N SER A 425 11.64 -7.06 9.66
CA SER A 425 12.02 -5.75 9.11
C SER A 425 10.91 -5.11 8.28
N SER A 426 11.12 -3.87 7.89
CA SER A 426 10.26 -3.14 6.95
C SER A 426 10.54 -3.50 5.47
N ILE A 427 11.55 -4.34 5.22
CA ILE A 427 12.03 -4.69 3.88
C ILE A 427 11.16 -5.79 3.27
N LEU A 428 10.80 -5.61 1.99
CA LEU A 428 10.03 -6.61 1.26
C LEU A 428 10.82 -7.93 1.13
N PRO A 429 10.15 -9.09 1.28
CA PRO A 429 10.81 -10.37 1.11
C PRO A 429 11.35 -10.54 -0.32
N VAL A 430 12.53 -11.15 -0.44
CA VAL A 430 13.19 -11.40 -1.72
C VAL A 430 12.87 -12.82 -2.18
N THR A 431 12.39 -12.95 -3.40
CA THR A 431 12.13 -14.27 -4.01
C THR A 431 13.44 -14.90 -4.47
N VAL A 432 13.76 -16.05 -3.89
CA VAL A 432 14.98 -16.82 -4.21
C VAL A 432 14.70 -17.87 -5.28
N TYR A 433 13.54 -18.52 -5.17
CA TYR A 433 13.07 -19.55 -6.09
C TYR A 433 11.55 -19.47 -6.21
N ASP A 434 11.01 -19.59 -7.42
CA ASP A 434 9.56 -19.62 -7.68
C ASP A 434 9.29 -20.40 -8.98
N GLN A 435 9.14 -21.71 -8.86
CA GLN A 435 8.77 -22.59 -9.97
C GLN A 435 7.90 -23.75 -9.48
N HIS A 436 7.08 -24.30 -10.38
CA HIS A 436 6.21 -25.44 -10.09
C HIS A 436 5.25 -25.25 -8.90
N GLY A 437 4.93 -24.00 -8.54
CA GLY A 437 4.12 -23.68 -7.36
C GLY A 437 4.88 -23.80 -6.04
N PHE A 438 6.18 -24.11 -6.06
CA PHE A 438 7.06 -24.08 -4.90
C PHE A 438 7.86 -22.78 -4.87
N ARG A 439 7.73 -22.02 -3.78
CA ARG A 439 8.34 -20.71 -3.63
C ARG A 439 9.19 -20.62 -2.37
N VAL A 440 10.40 -20.10 -2.52
CA VAL A 440 11.33 -19.82 -1.42
C VAL A 440 11.58 -18.32 -1.35
N LEU A 441 11.34 -17.74 -0.18
CA LEU A 441 11.48 -16.31 0.09
C LEU A 441 12.50 -16.07 1.20
N PHE A 442 13.24 -14.98 1.10
CA PHE A 442 14.09 -14.46 2.17
C PHE A 442 13.42 -13.26 2.83
N HIS A 443 13.21 -13.35 4.14
CA HIS A 443 12.78 -12.25 4.99
C HIS A 443 13.97 -11.78 5.82
N PHE A 444 14.25 -10.48 5.82
CA PHE A 444 15.35 -9.92 6.59
C PHE A 444 14.86 -9.53 7.98
N ALA A 445 15.62 -9.84 9.02
CA ALA A 445 15.29 -9.43 10.39
C ALA A 445 15.60 -7.94 10.61
N LYS A 446 14.78 -7.26 11.43
CA LYS A 446 15.01 -5.86 11.81
C LYS A 446 16.25 -5.68 12.67
N ASP A 447 16.35 -6.47 13.73
CA ASP A 447 17.37 -6.34 14.77
C ASP A 447 18.57 -7.25 14.44
N ALA A 448 19.78 -6.71 14.58
CA ALA A 448 21.01 -7.49 14.54
C ALA A 448 21.19 -8.19 15.89
N LEU A 449 21.99 -9.26 15.92
CA LEU A 449 22.37 -9.85 17.20
C LEU A 449 23.16 -8.78 18.00
N PRO A 450 22.75 -8.46 19.25
CA PRO A 450 23.34 -7.34 20.01
C PRO A 450 24.87 -7.42 20.14
N GLU A 451 25.43 -8.63 20.14
CA GLU A 451 26.87 -8.87 20.24
C GLU A 451 27.60 -8.89 18.89
N ARG A 452 26.87 -8.94 17.75
CA ARG A 452 27.42 -9.10 16.40
C ARG A 452 26.67 -8.29 15.33
N PRO A 453 27.04 -7.01 15.14
CA PRO A 453 26.46 -6.16 14.10
C PRO A 453 26.89 -6.57 12.68
N ASP A 454 27.93 -7.40 12.55
CA ASP A 454 28.41 -7.95 11.29
C ASP A 454 27.56 -9.13 10.78
N VAL A 455 26.54 -9.56 11.53
CA VAL A 455 25.70 -10.72 11.18
C VAL A 455 24.28 -10.27 10.78
N LEU A 456 23.89 -10.61 9.56
CA LEU A 456 22.51 -10.51 9.07
C LEU A 456 21.76 -11.80 9.40
N VAL A 457 20.57 -11.65 10.00
CA VAL A 457 19.63 -12.74 10.22
C VAL A 457 18.59 -12.74 9.11
N VAL A 458 18.45 -13.87 8.42
CA VAL A 458 17.50 -14.09 7.33
C VAL A 458 16.58 -15.24 7.69
N VAL A 459 15.27 -15.05 7.59
CA VAL A 459 14.27 -16.12 7.72
C VAL A 459 13.90 -16.58 6.31
N ILE A 460 14.24 -17.83 6.00
CA ILE A 460 13.86 -18.49 4.76
C ILE A 460 12.46 -19.06 4.95
N SER A 461 11.50 -18.61 4.15
CA SER A 461 10.12 -19.12 4.13
C SER A 461 9.89 -19.90 2.86
N MET A 462 9.56 -21.19 2.99
CA MET A 462 9.25 -22.08 1.86
C MET A 462 7.76 -22.41 1.87
N LEU A 463 7.10 -22.14 0.76
CA LEU A 463 5.64 -22.24 0.60
C LEU A 463 5.32 -23.05 -0.66
N SER A 464 4.29 -23.91 -0.60
CA SER A 464 3.81 -24.68 -1.75
C SER A 464 2.36 -24.33 -2.07
N THR A 465 2.10 -24.02 -3.34
CA THR A 465 0.77 -23.97 -3.95
C THR A 465 0.55 -25.12 -4.95
N ALA A 466 1.47 -26.09 -4.98
CA ALA A 466 1.39 -27.24 -5.85
C ALA A 466 0.30 -28.23 -5.39
N PRO A 467 -0.43 -28.88 -6.31
CA PRO A 467 -1.45 -29.88 -5.96
C PRO A 467 -0.84 -31.19 -5.43
N GLN A 468 0.48 -31.36 -5.51
CA GLN A 468 1.21 -32.53 -5.01
C GLN A 468 2.04 -32.14 -3.79
N PRO A 469 2.23 -33.07 -2.82
CA PRO A 469 3.11 -32.83 -1.69
C PRO A 469 4.56 -32.75 -2.16
N ILE A 470 5.34 -31.93 -1.46
CA ILE A 470 6.78 -31.77 -1.69
C ILE A 470 7.51 -32.35 -0.48
N ARG A 471 8.46 -33.25 -0.70
CA ARG A 471 9.22 -33.95 0.35
C ARG A 471 10.71 -33.76 0.15
N ASN A 472 11.48 -34.19 1.15
CA ASN A 472 12.95 -34.19 1.12
C ASN A 472 13.54 -32.83 0.77
N ILE A 473 12.93 -31.77 1.29
CA ILE A 473 13.35 -30.40 1.00
C ILE A 473 14.66 -30.13 1.73
N VAL A 474 15.71 -29.84 0.97
CA VAL A 474 17.04 -29.52 1.47
C VAL A 474 17.51 -28.23 0.81
N PHE A 475 17.73 -27.19 1.61
CA PHE A 475 18.31 -25.93 1.18
C PHE A 475 19.76 -25.84 1.66
N GLN A 476 20.66 -25.55 0.74
CA GLN A 476 22.08 -25.32 1.00
C GLN A 476 22.47 -23.95 0.46
N SER A 477 23.42 -23.30 1.13
CA SER A 477 23.92 -21.99 0.75
C SER A 477 25.45 -21.92 0.79
N ALA A 478 26.01 -21.07 -0.06
CA ALA A 478 27.43 -20.76 -0.14
C ALA A 478 27.61 -19.26 -0.39
N VAL A 479 28.64 -18.68 0.21
CA VAL A 479 28.96 -17.25 0.12
C VAL A 479 30.45 -17.07 -0.21
N PRO A 480 30.88 -15.88 -0.65
CA PRO A 480 32.29 -15.58 -0.88
C PRO A 480 33.15 -15.87 0.36
N LYS A 481 34.43 -16.18 0.15
CA LYS A 481 35.37 -16.58 1.21
C LYS A 481 35.53 -15.55 2.34
N VAL A 482 35.26 -14.28 2.03
CA VAL A 482 35.33 -13.16 2.99
C VAL A 482 34.11 -13.08 3.92
N MET A 483 33.08 -13.91 3.66
CA MET A 483 31.86 -14.01 4.44
C MET A 483 31.71 -15.43 5.00
N LYS A 484 30.89 -15.60 6.03
CA LYS A 484 30.45 -16.93 6.48
C LYS A 484 28.94 -17.03 6.50
N VAL A 485 28.42 -18.20 6.15
CA VAL A 485 26.99 -18.51 6.22
C VAL A 485 26.78 -19.71 7.12
N LYS A 486 25.73 -19.67 7.94
CA LYS A 486 25.26 -20.79 8.76
C LYS A 486 23.76 -20.94 8.58
N LEU A 487 23.32 -22.15 8.24
CA LEU A 487 21.92 -22.54 8.24
C LEU A 487 21.61 -23.26 9.56
N GLN A 488 20.58 -22.82 10.25
CA GLN A 488 20.01 -23.57 11.36
C GLN A 488 19.10 -24.70 10.84
N PRO A 489 18.73 -25.68 11.67
CA PRO A 489 17.77 -26.70 11.28
C PRO A 489 16.44 -26.08 10.81
N PRO A 490 15.83 -26.58 9.71
CA PRO A 490 14.53 -26.11 9.26
C PRO A 490 13.41 -26.61 10.19
N SER A 491 12.27 -25.93 10.18
CA SER A 491 11.07 -26.34 10.93
C SER A 491 10.44 -27.64 10.41
N GLY A 492 10.80 -28.06 9.19
CA GLY A 492 10.36 -29.29 8.56
C GLY A 492 11.08 -29.52 7.23
N THR A 493 10.88 -30.70 6.64
CA THR A 493 11.47 -31.09 5.34
C THR A 493 10.43 -31.50 4.31
N GLU A 494 9.15 -31.30 4.62
CA GLU A 494 8.03 -31.63 3.75
C GLU A 494 6.92 -30.58 3.83
N LEU A 495 6.24 -30.37 2.71
CA LEU A 495 5.07 -29.52 2.58
C LEU A 495 3.92 -30.37 2.01
N PRO A 496 2.73 -30.32 2.63
CA PRO A 496 1.57 -31.03 2.11
C PRO A 496 1.13 -30.47 0.75
N ALA A 497 0.31 -31.25 0.05
CA ALA A 497 -0.38 -30.77 -1.14
C ALA A 497 -1.22 -29.53 -0.80
N PHE A 498 -1.24 -28.56 -1.69
CA PHE A 498 -1.98 -27.32 -1.48
C PHE A 498 -3.48 -27.59 -1.34
N ASN A 499 -4.03 -27.22 -0.19
CA ASN A 499 -5.45 -27.29 0.09
C ASN A 499 -6.00 -25.88 0.33
N PRO A 500 -6.88 -25.36 -0.55
CA PRO A 500 -7.46 -24.02 -0.39
C PRO A 500 -8.30 -23.81 0.88
N ILE A 501 -8.71 -24.89 1.56
CA ILE A 501 -9.58 -24.85 2.75
C ILE A 501 -8.77 -24.71 4.03
N VAL A 502 -7.54 -25.23 4.04
CA VAL A 502 -6.68 -25.25 5.23
C VAL A 502 -5.63 -24.16 5.09
N HIS A 503 -5.20 -23.58 6.20
CA HIS A 503 -4.12 -22.60 6.19
C HIS A 503 -2.87 -23.17 5.50
N PRO A 504 -2.21 -22.41 4.59
CA PRO A 504 -1.02 -22.87 3.90
C PRO A 504 0.08 -23.22 4.90
N SER A 505 0.58 -24.45 4.86
CA SER A 505 1.77 -24.84 5.61
C SER A 505 3.02 -24.17 5.03
N ALA A 506 3.94 -23.79 5.91
CA ALA A 506 5.21 -23.19 5.53
C ALA A 506 6.35 -23.89 6.28
N ILE A 507 7.48 -24.07 5.61
CA ILE A 507 8.74 -24.40 6.28
C ILE A 507 9.49 -23.09 6.50
N THR A 508 9.99 -22.91 7.71
CA THR A 508 10.85 -21.79 8.07
C THR A 508 12.25 -22.31 8.39
N GLN A 509 13.28 -21.59 7.96
CA GLN A 509 14.66 -21.93 8.28
C GLN A 509 15.47 -20.65 8.48
N VAL A 510 16.22 -20.58 9.59
CA VAL A 510 17.03 -19.39 9.89
C VAL A 510 18.39 -19.51 9.22
N LEU A 511 18.78 -18.49 8.46
CA LEU A 511 20.08 -18.31 7.86
C LEU A 511 20.79 -17.13 8.53
N LEU A 512 22.02 -17.37 8.99
CA LEU A 512 22.91 -16.37 9.55
C LEU A 512 24.03 -16.09 8.56
N LEU A 513 24.23 -14.81 8.23
CA LEU A 513 25.24 -14.36 7.30
C LEU A 513 26.18 -13.36 7.98
N ALA A 514 27.43 -13.74 8.21
CA ALA A 514 28.47 -12.86 8.71
C ALA A 514 29.21 -12.18 7.55
N ASN A 515 29.27 -10.84 7.57
CA ASN A 515 29.97 -10.00 6.61
C ASN A 515 30.77 -8.90 7.32
N PRO A 516 31.92 -9.23 7.93
CA PRO A 516 32.71 -8.25 8.68
C PRO A 516 33.37 -7.19 7.80
N GLN A 517 33.61 -7.50 6.52
CA GLN A 517 34.23 -6.57 5.57
C GLN A 517 33.23 -5.61 4.91
N LYS A 518 31.92 -5.76 5.21
CA LYS A 518 30.83 -4.94 4.64
C LYS A 518 30.84 -4.92 3.11
N GLU A 519 31.22 -6.02 2.48
CA GLU A 519 31.22 -6.13 1.02
C GLU A 519 29.82 -6.44 0.48
N LYS A 520 29.61 -6.22 -0.83
CA LYS A 520 28.35 -6.58 -1.49
C LYS A 520 28.11 -8.09 -1.38
N VAL A 521 26.98 -8.47 -0.80
CA VAL A 521 26.60 -9.87 -0.62
C VAL A 521 26.15 -10.49 -1.94
N ARG A 522 26.67 -11.68 -2.23
CA ARG A 522 26.15 -12.60 -3.24
C ARG A 522 26.08 -13.99 -2.64
N LEU A 523 24.90 -14.55 -2.52
CA LEU A 523 24.68 -15.88 -1.97
C LEU A 523 24.30 -16.85 -3.07
N ARG A 524 25.05 -17.94 -3.21
CA ARG A 524 24.67 -19.06 -4.06
C ARG A 524 23.86 -20.06 -3.25
N TYR A 525 22.77 -20.56 -3.81
CA TYR A 525 21.98 -21.61 -3.18
C TYR A 525 21.92 -22.87 -4.05
N LYS A 526 21.70 -23.99 -3.38
CA LYS A 526 21.29 -25.26 -3.97
C LYS A 526 20.06 -25.75 -3.23
N LEU A 527 18.99 -26.01 -3.97
CA LEU A 527 17.70 -26.46 -3.45
C LEU A 527 17.40 -27.83 -4.05
N THR A 528 17.24 -28.83 -3.20
CA THR A 528 16.88 -30.19 -3.61
C THR A 528 15.55 -30.56 -2.97
N PHE A 529 14.63 -31.13 -3.74
CA PHE A 529 13.33 -31.57 -3.24
C PHE A 529 12.73 -32.64 -4.16
N THR A 530 11.78 -33.40 -3.65
CA THR A 530 11.00 -34.39 -4.40
C THR A 530 9.55 -33.93 -4.46
N MET A 531 8.98 -33.79 -5.66
CA MET A 531 7.56 -33.48 -5.85
C MET A 531 6.91 -34.62 -6.62
N GLY A 532 5.95 -35.31 -5.98
CA GLY A 532 5.48 -36.60 -6.48
C GLY A 532 6.62 -37.63 -6.50
N GLU A 533 6.90 -38.20 -7.67
CA GLU A 533 7.99 -39.18 -7.89
C GLU A 533 9.27 -38.54 -8.46
N GLN A 534 9.23 -37.26 -8.82
CA GLN A 534 10.34 -36.58 -9.48
C GLN A 534 11.19 -35.80 -8.48
N THR A 535 12.51 -35.97 -8.56
CA THR A 535 13.48 -35.22 -7.75
C THR A 535 14.06 -34.07 -8.56
N TYR A 536 14.06 -32.88 -7.97
CA TYR A 536 14.56 -31.62 -8.53
C TYR A 536 15.82 -31.19 -7.79
N ASN A 537 16.76 -30.58 -8.52
CA ASN A 537 18.02 -30.07 -7.99
C ASN A 537 18.34 -28.74 -8.67
N GLU A 538 17.93 -27.67 -8.00
CA GLU A 538 17.95 -26.31 -8.52
C GLU A 538 19.11 -25.54 -7.88
N MET A 539 19.78 -24.72 -8.69
CA MET A 539 20.88 -23.86 -8.22
C MET A 539 20.68 -22.45 -8.74
N GLY A 540 21.01 -21.46 -7.92
CA GLY A 540 20.91 -20.06 -8.30
C GLY A 540 21.78 -19.16 -7.45
N ASP A 541 21.90 -17.90 -7.87
CA ASP A 541 22.58 -16.85 -7.12
C ASP A 541 21.56 -15.77 -6.73
N VAL A 542 21.71 -15.23 -5.51
CA VAL A 542 20.91 -14.12 -4.96
C VAL A 542 21.86 -12.99 -4.62
N ASP A 543 21.60 -11.78 -5.12
CA ASP A 543 22.41 -10.58 -4.85
C ASP A 543 21.58 -9.39 -4.32
N GLN A 544 20.27 -9.60 -4.13
CA GLN A 544 19.32 -8.63 -3.60
C GLN A 544 19.30 -8.66 -2.06
N PHE A 545 20.41 -8.28 -1.44
CA PHE A 545 20.51 -8.15 0.02
C PHE A 545 20.47 -6.67 0.44
N PRO A 546 19.99 -6.37 1.66
CA PRO A 546 20.09 -5.02 2.21
C PRO A 546 21.56 -4.58 2.32
N PRO A 547 21.85 -3.28 2.16
CA PRO A 547 23.20 -2.74 2.32
C PRO A 547 23.82 -3.16 3.66
N PRO A 548 25.10 -3.62 3.70
CA PRO A 548 25.76 -4.00 4.95
C PRO A 548 25.78 -2.92 6.02
N GLU A 549 25.68 -1.65 5.63
CA GLU A 549 25.62 -0.50 6.53
C GLU A 549 24.31 -0.38 7.29
N SER A 550 23.22 -0.95 6.77
CA SER A 550 21.90 -0.91 7.40
C SER A 550 21.59 -2.15 8.25
N TRP A 551 22.52 -3.11 8.35
CA TRP A 551 22.31 -4.31 9.14
C TRP A 551 22.14 -3.96 10.62
N GLY A 552 21.04 -4.44 11.20
CA GLY A 552 20.64 -4.14 12.57
C GLY A 552 19.65 -2.99 12.74
N ASN A 553 19.27 -2.32 11.64
CA ASN A 553 18.18 -1.35 11.62
C ASN A 553 17.41 -1.42 10.29
N LEU A 554 16.80 -2.59 10.01
CA LEU A 554 16.08 -2.88 8.76
C LEU A 554 14.55 -2.74 8.88
#